data_AF-A0A954LNL1-F1
#
_entry.id   AF-A0A954LNL1-F1
#
_cell.length_a   1.000
_cell.length_b   1.000
_cell.length_c   1.000
_cell.angle_alpha   90.00
_cell.angle_beta   90.00
_cell.angle_gamma   90.00
#
_symmetry.space_group_name_H-M   'P 1'
#
loop_
_entity.id
_entity.type
_entity.pdbx_description
1 polymer ?
#
loop_
_entity_poly.entity_id
_entity_poly.type
_entity_poly.pdbx_seq_one_letter_code
_entity_poly.pdbx_strand_id
1 'polypeptide(L)'
;AARTMQSAFRDVVFLEMAGGEMLLIGSNSPKGVAREGFMDRLQREHIRRHLGHIGWDWSVPLNLTAFNDEALKKFAAEDSTWSGKANSSTTGTFAFRLPNEMMRWGPKPLENQQALAQLVGRFAEWSDIDPTDPDLLRRLAEVTGQRKLMATNPDKYWGYRKTVKDQVTKRPRSIIVQAKGEMPRQEIHPDEKRRLAYFRALGETVKHHPHRLQDIAKVESFAEPYDPLLTFFLHQEVAELHSRVGERDYAAELVHRFHSVYFADPQDRSVRNITSAMDILCQHPEACPDPVARWDYLNGLLQMLKVRWAIRAGVPPSSTEAVLNDVQKSLTAVDRAIQTMEEELRADAEIDSEQWKARRRFLESTVVHPLRAYRKQLSPFHERERVIKQKKQSMAEEGLTEPE
;
A
#
# COMPACT_ATOMS: atom_id res chain seq x y z
N ALA A 1 -3.74 -6.35 -29.01
CA ALA A 1 -2.52 -6.80 -28.30
C ALA A 1 -2.36 -8.32 -28.34
N ALA A 2 -3.31 -9.11 -27.82
CA ALA A 2 -3.23 -10.58 -27.76
C ALA A 2 -2.81 -11.24 -29.10
N ARG A 3 -3.59 -11.06 -30.19
CA ARG A 3 -3.23 -11.62 -31.52
C ARG A 3 -1.86 -11.21 -32.01
N THR A 4 -1.46 -9.95 -31.80
CA THR A 4 -0.13 -9.47 -32.19
C THR A 4 0.95 -10.24 -31.45
N MET A 5 0.83 -10.39 -30.12
CA MET A 5 1.82 -11.12 -29.34
C MET A 5 1.84 -12.60 -29.67
N GLN A 6 0.68 -13.23 -29.86
CA GLN A 6 0.59 -14.64 -30.26
C GLN A 6 1.16 -14.92 -31.65
N SER A 7 1.23 -13.90 -32.52
CA SER A 7 1.91 -14.03 -33.82
C SER A 7 3.44 -13.96 -33.73
N ALA A 8 3.99 -13.45 -32.62
CA ALA A 8 5.42 -13.23 -32.42
C ALA A 8 6.05 -14.13 -31.34
N PHE A 9 5.24 -14.60 -30.39
CA PHE A 9 5.66 -15.39 -29.23
C PHE A 9 4.92 -16.72 -29.18
N ARG A 10 5.65 -17.79 -28.84
CA ARG A 10 5.09 -19.14 -28.66
C ARG A 10 4.14 -19.23 -27.47
N ASP A 11 4.44 -18.53 -26.39
CA ASP A 11 3.66 -18.51 -25.16
C ASP A 11 3.43 -17.06 -24.72
N VAL A 12 2.20 -16.72 -24.36
CA VAL A 12 1.77 -15.36 -24.02
C VAL A 12 0.90 -15.40 -22.76
N VAL A 13 1.25 -14.55 -21.80
CA VAL A 13 0.50 -14.38 -20.56
C VAL A 13 0.26 -12.90 -20.31
N PHE A 14 -0.98 -12.52 -20.00
CA PHE A 14 -1.27 -11.17 -19.51
C PHE A 14 -1.55 -11.23 -18.00
N LEU A 15 -0.96 -10.34 -17.22
CA LEU A 15 -1.17 -10.22 -15.77
C LEU A 15 -1.81 -8.87 -15.46
N GLU A 16 -2.88 -8.86 -14.69
CA GLU A 16 -3.45 -7.60 -14.17
C GLU A 16 -2.69 -7.20 -12.90
N MET A 17 -1.88 -6.15 -13.01
CA MET A 17 -1.02 -5.67 -11.91
C MET A 17 -1.77 -4.72 -10.99
N ALA A 18 -2.65 -3.91 -11.58
CA ALA A 18 -3.56 -2.98 -10.90
C ALA A 18 -4.79 -2.76 -11.80
N GLY A 19 -5.83 -2.11 -11.28
CA GLY A 19 -7.07 -1.87 -12.04
C GLY A 19 -6.81 -1.11 -13.34
N GLY A 20 -6.95 -1.79 -14.47
CA GLY A 20 -6.69 -1.23 -15.81
C GLY A 20 -5.23 -1.29 -16.27
N GLU A 21 -4.30 -1.80 -15.45
CA GLU A 21 -2.89 -1.98 -15.79
C GLU A 21 -2.58 -3.45 -16.04
N MET A 22 -2.18 -3.75 -17.28
CA MET A 22 -1.86 -5.11 -17.72
C MET A 22 -0.37 -5.21 -18.04
N LEU A 23 0.30 -6.21 -17.47
CA LEU A 23 1.63 -6.63 -17.86
C LEU A 23 1.52 -7.76 -18.88
N LEU A 24 2.07 -7.55 -20.07
CA LEU A 24 2.01 -8.52 -21.16
C LEU A 24 3.38 -9.21 -21.30
N ILE A 25 3.42 -10.53 -21.12
CA ILE A 25 4.63 -11.33 -21.13
C ILE A 25 4.57 -12.28 -22.33
N GLY A 26 5.63 -12.30 -23.14
CA GLY A 26 5.80 -13.22 -24.26
C GLY A 26 7.09 -14.03 -24.11
N SER A 27 7.05 -15.32 -24.42
CA SER A 27 8.22 -16.22 -24.38
C SER A 27 8.27 -17.10 -25.62
N ASN A 28 9.46 -17.20 -26.22
CA ASN A 28 9.78 -18.18 -27.26
C ASN A 28 10.52 -19.41 -26.70
N SER A 29 10.74 -19.45 -25.39
CA SER A 29 11.33 -20.61 -24.73
C SER A 29 10.38 -21.80 -24.81
N PRO A 30 10.87 -23.02 -25.10
CA PRO A 30 10.04 -24.22 -25.05
C PRO A 30 9.49 -24.51 -23.65
N LYS A 31 10.10 -23.93 -22.60
CA LYS A 31 9.63 -24.02 -21.21
C LYS A 31 8.51 -23.04 -20.86
N GLY A 32 8.08 -22.19 -21.81
CA GLY A 32 7.05 -21.18 -21.58
C GLY A 32 7.45 -20.07 -20.59
N VAL A 33 6.43 -19.35 -20.13
CA VAL A 33 6.48 -18.31 -19.08
C VAL A 33 6.39 -18.96 -17.70
N ALA A 34 5.46 -19.90 -17.51
CA ALA A 34 5.22 -20.64 -16.27
C ALA A 34 6.20 -21.83 -16.11
N ARG A 35 7.48 -21.55 -15.92
CA ARG A 35 8.55 -22.59 -15.87
C ARG A 35 8.58 -23.33 -14.54
N GLU A 36 8.89 -24.63 -14.57
CA GLU A 36 9.18 -25.47 -13.39
C GLU A 36 10.06 -24.74 -12.35
N GLY A 37 9.75 -24.91 -11.05
CA GLY A 37 10.48 -24.26 -9.95
C GLY A 37 10.30 -22.74 -9.87
N PHE A 38 9.22 -22.18 -10.43
CA PHE A 38 8.95 -20.74 -10.38
C PHE A 38 8.72 -20.23 -8.96
N MET A 39 7.94 -20.97 -8.15
CA MET A 39 7.70 -20.64 -6.75
C MET A 39 9.02 -20.54 -5.97
N ASP A 40 9.90 -21.54 -6.08
CA ASP A 40 11.20 -21.55 -5.41
C ASP A 40 12.08 -20.37 -5.83
N ARG A 41 12.00 -19.95 -7.11
CA ARG A 41 12.72 -18.76 -7.59
C ARG A 41 12.20 -17.48 -6.95
N LEU A 42 10.88 -17.32 -6.81
CA LEU A 42 10.27 -16.17 -6.14
C LEU A 42 10.66 -16.10 -4.66
N GLN A 43 10.88 -17.24 -4.02
CA GLN A 43 11.31 -17.32 -2.62
C GLN A 43 12.80 -17.03 -2.41
N ARG A 44 13.62 -16.95 -3.48
CA ARG A 44 15.05 -16.62 -3.35
C ARG A 44 15.24 -15.23 -2.75
N GLU A 45 16.26 -15.08 -1.92
CA GLU A 45 16.52 -13.86 -1.14
C GLU A 45 16.57 -12.59 -2.00
N HIS A 46 17.30 -12.62 -3.13
CA HIS A 46 17.39 -11.46 -4.02
C HIS A 46 16.05 -11.09 -4.68
N ILE A 47 15.20 -12.07 -4.98
CA ILE A 47 13.86 -11.81 -5.53
C ILE A 47 12.94 -11.25 -4.45
N ARG A 48 12.97 -11.83 -3.24
CA ARG A 48 12.21 -11.31 -2.09
C ARG A 48 12.63 -9.90 -1.72
N ARG A 49 13.92 -9.55 -1.84
CA ARG A 49 14.42 -8.18 -1.66
C ARG A 49 13.80 -7.24 -2.68
N HIS A 50 13.86 -7.57 -3.98
CA HIS A 50 13.28 -6.73 -5.03
C HIS A 50 11.76 -6.59 -4.93
N LEU A 51 11.04 -7.68 -4.64
CA LEU A 51 9.61 -7.62 -4.37
C LEU A 51 9.31 -6.77 -3.13
N GLY A 52 10.15 -6.88 -2.09
CA GLY A 52 10.04 -6.07 -0.89
C GLY A 52 10.17 -4.56 -1.15
N HIS A 53 11.01 -4.14 -2.09
CA HIS A 53 11.16 -2.73 -2.48
C HIS A 53 9.90 -2.13 -3.13
N ILE A 54 9.03 -2.97 -3.70
CA ILE A 54 7.71 -2.57 -4.21
C ILE A 54 6.57 -2.93 -3.23
N GLY A 55 6.92 -3.28 -1.98
CA GLY A 55 5.95 -3.62 -0.93
C GLY A 55 5.26 -4.96 -1.11
N TRP A 56 5.83 -5.88 -1.90
CA TRP A 56 5.24 -7.18 -2.24
C TRP A 56 5.93 -8.34 -1.53
N ASP A 57 5.14 -9.29 -1.06
CA ASP A 57 5.62 -10.64 -0.72
C ASP A 57 5.73 -11.51 -1.97
N TRP A 58 6.57 -12.55 -1.92
CA TRP A 58 6.74 -13.50 -3.00
C TRP A 58 5.44 -14.21 -3.40
N SER A 59 4.46 -14.31 -2.50
CA SER A 59 3.16 -14.89 -2.83
C SER A 59 2.28 -13.99 -3.70
N VAL A 60 2.51 -12.66 -3.70
CA VAL A 60 1.65 -11.70 -4.41
C VAL A 60 1.62 -11.94 -5.92
N PRO A 61 2.77 -12.08 -6.63
CA PRO A 61 2.77 -12.40 -8.05
C PRO A 61 1.98 -13.66 -8.42
N LEU A 62 1.95 -14.66 -7.54
CA LEU A 62 1.27 -15.94 -7.77
C LEU A 62 -0.25 -15.82 -7.70
N ASN A 63 -0.78 -14.80 -7.02
CA ASN A 63 -2.21 -14.56 -6.87
C ASN A 63 -2.71 -13.39 -7.74
N LEU A 64 -1.89 -12.90 -8.66
CA LEU A 64 -2.35 -11.93 -9.66
C LEU A 64 -3.37 -12.59 -10.59
N THR A 65 -4.39 -11.82 -10.96
CA THR A 65 -5.27 -12.17 -12.06
C THR A 65 -4.43 -12.29 -13.32
N ALA A 66 -4.60 -13.40 -14.01
CA ALA A 66 -3.82 -13.71 -15.19
C ALA A 66 -4.75 -14.15 -16.33
N PHE A 67 -4.28 -14.02 -17.57
CA PHE A 67 -4.87 -14.54 -18.81
C PHE A 67 -3.81 -15.38 -19.56
N ASN A 68 -3.98 -16.70 -19.64
CA ASN A 68 -3.01 -17.62 -20.24
C ASN A 68 -3.19 -17.66 -21.75
N ASP A 69 -2.25 -18.31 -22.44
CA ASP A 69 -2.29 -18.38 -23.90
C ASP A 69 -3.59 -19.02 -24.42
N GLU A 70 -4.13 -20.03 -23.74
CA GLU A 70 -5.40 -20.66 -24.13
C GLU A 70 -6.59 -19.70 -23.98
N ALA A 71 -6.69 -19.00 -22.85
CA ALA A 71 -7.70 -18.00 -22.59
C ALA A 71 -7.61 -16.84 -23.59
N LEU A 72 -6.39 -16.39 -23.91
CA LEU A 72 -6.15 -15.34 -24.91
C LEU A 72 -6.49 -15.80 -26.33
N LYS A 73 -6.25 -17.08 -26.68
CA LYS A 73 -6.69 -17.67 -27.95
C LYS A 73 -8.22 -17.70 -28.05
N LYS A 74 -8.91 -18.10 -26.98
CA LYS A 74 -10.39 -18.06 -26.90
C LYS A 74 -10.91 -16.64 -27.03
N PHE A 75 -10.32 -15.70 -26.29
CA PHE A 75 -10.67 -14.28 -26.37
C PHE A 75 -10.55 -13.73 -27.79
N ALA A 76 -9.45 -14.08 -28.45
CA ALA A 76 -9.09 -13.56 -29.75
C ALA A 76 -9.51 -14.48 -30.91
N ALA A 77 -10.37 -15.47 -30.70
CA ALA A 77 -10.84 -16.37 -31.77
C ALA A 77 -11.59 -15.57 -32.86
N GLU A 78 -11.71 -16.11 -34.08
CA GLU A 78 -12.34 -15.38 -35.20
C GLU A 78 -13.86 -15.22 -35.06
N ASP A 79 -14.49 -16.13 -34.34
CA ASP A 79 -15.90 -16.15 -33.98
C ASP A 79 -16.22 -15.34 -32.72
N SER A 80 -15.20 -14.86 -32.00
CA SER A 80 -15.38 -13.99 -30.84
C SER A 80 -15.81 -12.58 -31.26
N THR A 81 -16.74 -11.98 -30.50
CA THR A 81 -17.10 -10.56 -30.57
C THR A 81 -15.87 -9.64 -30.43
N TRP A 82 -14.81 -10.13 -29.79
CA TRP A 82 -13.56 -9.41 -29.51
C TRP A 82 -12.44 -9.73 -30.52
N SER A 83 -12.79 -10.32 -31.67
CA SER A 83 -11.84 -10.69 -32.71
C SER A 83 -11.12 -9.46 -33.31
N GLY A 84 -9.81 -9.36 -33.03
CA GLY A 84 -8.93 -8.33 -33.59
C GLY A 84 -7.98 -8.91 -34.63
N LYS A 85 -7.53 -8.14 -35.64
CA LYS A 85 -6.42 -8.58 -36.50
C LYS A 85 -5.08 -8.33 -35.81
N ALA A 86 -4.08 -9.17 -36.09
CA ALA A 86 -2.71 -8.92 -35.63
C ALA A 86 -2.19 -7.63 -36.28
N ASN A 87 -1.71 -6.72 -35.44
CA ASN A 87 -1.03 -5.51 -35.88
C ASN A 87 0.47 -5.75 -36.03
N SER A 88 1.05 -5.33 -37.13
CA SER A 88 2.50 -5.32 -37.39
C SER A 88 2.90 -3.97 -38.02
N SER A 89 4.20 -3.71 -38.12
CA SER A 89 4.72 -2.56 -38.87
C SER A 89 4.31 -2.58 -40.35
N THR A 90 4.03 -3.76 -40.90
CA THR A 90 3.60 -3.94 -42.29
C THR A 90 2.09 -3.75 -42.50
N THR A 91 1.25 -4.03 -41.50
CA THR A 91 -0.21 -3.91 -41.65
C THR A 91 -0.77 -2.61 -41.10
N GLY A 92 -0.15 -2.00 -40.09
CA GLY A 92 -0.54 -0.69 -39.53
C GLY A 92 -1.97 -0.59 -38.99
N THR A 93 -2.70 -1.72 -38.92
CA THR A 93 -4.14 -1.79 -38.64
C THR A 93 -4.57 -1.12 -37.33
N PHE A 94 -3.69 -1.05 -36.33
CA PHE A 94 -3.99 -0.39 -35.07
C PHE A 94 -4.22 1.12 -35.25
N ALA A 95 -3.36 1.80 -36.01
CA ALA A 95 -3.49 3.24 -36.25
C ALA A 95 -4.80 3.58 -37.00
N PHE A 96 -5.26 2.69 -37.88
CA PHE A 96 -6.53 2.88 -38.60
C PHE A 96 -7.77 2.58 -37.76
N ARG A 97 -7.68 1.68 -36.77
CA ARG A 97 -8.83 1.30 -35.92
C ARG A 97 -8.96 2.17 -34.67
N LEU A 98 -7.85 2.72 -34.18
CA LEU A 98 -7.84 3.48 -32.93
C LEU A 98 -8.78 4.69 -32.97
N PRO A 99 -8.83 5.54 -34.02
CA PRO A 99 -9.78 6.66 -34.08
C PRO A 99 -11.23 6.19 -33.99
N ASN A 100 -11.59 5.12 -34.69
CA ASN A 100 -12.95 4.55 -34.65
C ASN A 100 -13.30 4.03 -33.26
N GLU A 101 -12.38 3.33 -32.60
CA GLU A 101 -12.58 2.91 -31.21
C GLU A 101 -12.66 4.11 -30.26
N MET A 102 -11.86 5.16 -30.45
CA MET A 102 -11.96 6.38 -29.64
C MET A 102 -13.31 7.07 -29.81
N MET A 103 -13.83 7.17 -31.03
CA MET A 103 -15.12 7.75 -31.36
C MET A 103 -16.31 6.87 -30.95
N ARG A 104 -16.11 5.55 -30.80
CA ARG A 104 -17.16 4.63 -30.34
C ARG A 104 -17.59 5.01 -28.93
N TRP A 105 -18.84 5.45 -28.81
CA TRP A 105 -19.46 5.75 -27.53
C TRP A 105 -19.93 4.45 -26.87
N GLY A 106 -19.58 4.27 -25.60
CA GLY A 106 -19.92 3.05 -24.85
C GLY A 106 -19.09 2.87 -23.59
N PRO A 107 -19.52 2.01 -22.65
CA PRO A 107 -18.81 1.73 -21.41
C PRO A 107 -17.64 0.77 -21.65
N LYS A 108 -16.62 1.21 -22.40
CA LYS A 108 -15.44 0.41 -22.79
C LYS A 108 -14.76 -0.35 -21.62
N PRO A 109 -14.64 0.22 -20.40
CA PRO A 109 -14.09 -0.53 -19.27
C PRO A 109 -14.98 -1.71 -18.86
N LEU A 110 -16.30 -1.53 -18.84
CA LEU A 110 -17.27 -2.58 -18.49
C LEU A 110 -17.29 -3.68 -19.55
N GLU A 111 -17.22 -3.29 -20.82
CA GLU A 111 -17.09 -4.18 -21.97
C GLU A 111 -15.85 -5.08 -21.84
N ASN A 112 -14.68 -4.49 -21.59
CA ASN A 112 -13.45 -5.24 -21.36
C ASN A 112 -13.55 -6.16 -20.13
N GLN A 113 -14.14 -5.67 -19.04
CA GLN A 113 -14.33 -6.46 -17.83
C GLN A 113 -15.21 -7.68 -18.09
N GLN A 114 -16.35 -7.52 -18.78
CA GLN A 114 -17.25 -8.62 -19.13
C GLN A 114 -16.58 -9.65 -20.04
N ALA A 115 -15.80 -9.17 -21.02
CA ALA A 115 -15.09 -10.02 -21.95
C ALA A 115 -13.99 -10.85 -21.29
N LEU A 116 -13.30 -10.26 -20.32
CA LEU A 116 -12.20 -10.90 -19.61
C LEU A 116 -12.68 -11.77 -18.43
N ALA A 117 -13.82 -11.46 -17.80
CA ALA A 117 -14.31 -12.13 -16.60
C ALA A 117 -14.43 -13.65 -16.74
N GLN A 118 -14.78 -14.16 -17.92
CA GLN A 118 -14.93 -15.60 -18.19
C GLN A 118 -13.60 -16.33 -18.41
N LEU A 119 -12.50 -15.58 -18.47
CA LEU A 119 -11.16 -16.03 -18.85
C LEU A 119 -10.15 -15.85 -17.72
N VAL A 120 -10.62 -15.40 -16.55
CA VAL A 120 -9.80 -15.11 -15.37
C VAL A 120 -9.32 -16.41 -14.73
N GLY A 121 -8.01 -16.52 -14.54
CA GLY A 121 -7.41 -17.46 -13.59
C GLY A 121 -6.34 -16.78 -12.75
N ARG A 122 -5.71 -17.53 -11.85
CA ARG A 122 -4.55 -17.06 -11.09
C ARG A 122 -3.26 -17.59 -11.69
N PHE A 123 -2.19 -16.82 -11.59
CA PHE A 123 -0.89 -17.28 -12.09
C PHE A 123 -0.41 -18.59 -11.45
N ALA A 124 -0.73 -18.81 -10.17
CA ALA A 124 -0.46 -20.07 -9.46
C ALA A 124 -1.10 -21.30 -10.11
N GLU A 125 -2.26 -21.15 -10.77
CA GLU A 125 -3.02 -22.27 -11.34
C GLU A 125 -2.41 -22.81 -12.64
N TRP A 126 -1.41 -22.12 -13.20
CA TRP A 126 -0.91 -22.36 -14.57
C TRP A 126 0.55 -22.80 -14.63
N SER A 127 1.19 -22.85 -13.47
CA SER A 127 2.55 -23.37 -13.32
C SER A 127 2.47 -24.75 -12.68
N ASP A 128 3.59 -25.46 -12.61
CA ASP A 128 3.76 -26.68 -11.79
C ASP A 128 3.64 -26.39 -10.27
N ILE A 129 2.91 -25.34 -9.89
CA ILE A 129 2.67 -24.93 -8.52
C ILE A 129 1.36 -25.56 -8.09
N ASP A 130 1.38 -26.25 -6.95
CA ASP A 130 0.15 -26.66 -6.30
C ASP A 130 -0.56 -25.41 -5.74
N PRO A 131 -1.72 -24.99 -6.28
CA PRO A 131 -2.45 -23.84 -5.75
C PRO A 131 -2.99 -24.08 -4.34
N THR A 132 -2.94 -25.32 -3.86
CA THR A 132 -3.29 -25.74 -2.51
C THR A 132 -2.08 -25.93 -1.59
N ASP A 133 -0.87 -25.55 -2.06
CA ASP A 133 0.34 -25.55 -1.24
C ASP A 133 0.10 -24.80 0.09
N PRO A 134 0.30 -25.46 1.25
CA PRO A 134 0.01 -24.86 2.54
C PRO A 134 0.82 -23.60 2.87
N ASP A 135 2.05 -23.47 2.34
CA ASP A 135 2.89 -22.29 2.53
C ASP A 135 2.36 -21.11 1.71
N LEU A 136 2.01 -21.35 0.44
CA LEU A 136 1.38 -20.34 -0.43
C LEU A 136 0.07 -19.83 0.17
N LEU A 137 -0.85 -20.73 0.53
CA LEU A 137 -2.14 -20.35 1.10
C LEU A 137 -1.98 -19.56 2.41
N ARG A 138 -1.02 -19.95 3.26
CA ARG A 138 -0.71 -19.20 4.48
C ARG A 138 -0.17 -17.82 4.17
N ARG A 139 0.78 -17.68 3.25
CA ARG A 139 1.33 -16.36 2.88
C ARG A 139 0.27 -15.44 2.28
N LEU A 140 -0.61 -15.95 1.43
CA LEU A 140 -1.76 -15.19 0.91
C LEU A 140 -2.74 -14.79 2.01
N ALA A 141 -2.96 -15.64 3.00
CA ALA A 141 -3.76 -15.30 4.18
C ALA A 141 -3.09 -14.21 5.02
N GLU A 142 -1.76 -14.22 5.17
CA GLU A 142 -1.00 -13.17 5.84
C GLU A 142 -1.09 -11.82 5.10
N VAL A 143 -0.96 -11.81 3.77
CA VAL A 143 -1.15 -10.60 2.94
C VAL A 143 -2.57 -10.05 3.08
N THR A 144 -3.59 -10.91 3.05
CA THR A 144 -4.98 -10.50 3.23
C THR A 144 -5.22 -9.99 4.66
N GLY A 145 -4.62 -10.66 5.66
CA GLY A 145 -4.63 -10.24 7.06
C GLY A 145 -4.01 -8.86 7.28
N GLN A 146 -2.89 -8.57 6.63
CA GLN A 146 -2.24 -7.27 6.63
C GLN A 146 -3.19 -6.16 6.14
N ARG A 147 -3.83 -6.34 4.98
CA ARG A 147 -4.81 -5.37 4.42
C ARG A 147 -5.96 -5.12 5.40
N LYS A 148 -6.50 -6.18 6.00
CA LYS A 148 -7.55 -6.07 7.02
C LYS A 148 -7.08 -5.30 8.26
N LEU A 149 -5.85 -5.52 8.71
CA LEU A 149 -5.27 -4.81 9.85
C LEU A 149 -5.11 -3.31 9.56
N MET A 150 -4.66 -2.95 8.35
CA MET A 150 -4.56 -1.55 7.91
C MET A 150 -5.92 -0.85 7.96
N ALA A 151 -6.95 -1.44 7.35
CA ALA A 151 -8.29 -0.86 7.32
C ALA A 151 -8.91 -0.72 8.73
N THR A 152 -8.66 -1.70 9.61
CA THR A 152 -9.24 -1.75 10.97
C THR A 152 -8.55 -0.78 11.92
N ASN A 153 -7.23 -0.59 11.79
CA ASN A 153 -6.41 0.18 12.73
C ASN A 153 -5.68 1.35 12.03
N PRO A 154 -6.39 2.28 11.38
CA PRO A 154 -5.75 3.44 10.78
C PRO A 154 -5.05 4.27 11.85
N ASP A 155 -3.88 4.80 11.52
CA ASP A 155 -3.05 5.63 12.42
C ASP A 155 -2.61 4.94 13.73
N LYS A 156 -2.93 3.66 13.92
CA LYS A 156 -2.65 2.88 15.15
C LYS A 156 -1.73 1.70 14.84
N TYR A 157 -0.47 2.00 14.57
CA TYR A 157 0.52 0.96 14.33
C TYR A 157 0.58 -0.05 15.48
N TRP A 158 0.52 0.35 16.76
CA TRP A 158 0.56 -0.66 17.85
C TRP A 158 -0.59 -1.70 17.80
N GLY A 159 -1.67 -1.43 17.07
CA GLY A 159 -2.78 -2.37 16.85
C GLY A 159 -2.34 -3.67 16.16
N TYR A 160 -1.36 -3.64 15.25
CA TYR A 160 -0.86 -4.87 14.61
C TYR A 160 -0.03 -5.73 15.58
N ARG A 161 0.70 -5.11 16.52
CA ARG A 161 1.61 -5.81 17.45
C ARG A 161 0.90 -6.95 18.17
N LYS A 162 -0.34 -6.72 18.61
CA LYS A 162 -1.15 -7.75 19.30
C LYS A 162 -1.43 -8.94 18.39
N THR A 163 -1.88 -8.70 17.17
CA THR A 163 -2.21 -9.76 16.20
C THR A 163 -0.99 -10.60 15.86
N VAL A 164 0.15 -9.98 15.57
CA VAL A 164 1.38 -10.70 15.23
C VAL A 164 1.91 -11.44 16.45
N LYS A 165 1.91 -10.81 17.64
CA LYS A 165 2.31 -11.47 18.89
C LYS A 165 1.42 -12.68 19.21
N ASP A 166 0.11 -12.55 19.04
CA ASP A 166 -0.84 -13.65 19.24
C ASP A 166 -0.57 -14.80 18.25
N GLN A 167 -0.29 -14.50 16.99
CA GLN A 167 0.04 -15.51 15.98
C GLN A 167 1.34 -16.25 16.33
N VAL A 168 2.40 -15.52 16.65
CA VAL A 168 3.72 -16.07 16.99
C VAL A 168 3.68 -16.89 18.29
N THR A 169 2.88 -16.48 19.28
CA THR A 169 2.85 -17.10 20.61
C THR A 169 1.85 -18.26 20.70
N LYS A 170 0.64 -18.09 20.15
CA LYS A 170 -0.46 -19.07 20.30
C LYS A 170 -0.53 -20.08 19.15
N ARG A 171 -0.02 -19.72 17.97
CA ARG A 171 -0.06 -20.57 16.77
C ARG A 171 1.30 -20.60 16.05
N PRO A 172 2.41 -20.91 16.75
CA PRO A 172 3.74 -20.92 16.15
C PRO A 172 3.82 -21.98 15.05
N ARG A 173 4.33 -21.59 13.89
CA ARG A 173 4.65 -22.53 12.82
C ARG A 173 5.86 -23.35 13.25
N SER A 174 5.81 -24.65 12.97
CA SER A 174 6.93 -25.56 13.18
C SER A 174 7.30 -26.28 11.89
N ILE A 175 8.56 -26.69 11.81
CA ILE A 175 9.14 -27.53 10.75
C ILE A 175 9.78 -28.74 11.41
N ILE A 176 9.67 -29.90 10.75
CA ILE A 176 10.34 -31.12 11.21
C ILE A 176 11.73 -31.13 10.58
N VAL A 177 12.77 -31.03 11.41
CA VAL A 177 14.17 -31.09 10.97
C VAL A 177 14.71 -32.47 11.34
N GLN A 178 15.11 -33.25 10.34
CA GLN A 178 15.77 -34.54 10.54
C GLN A 178 17.27 -34.38 10.25
N ALA A 179 18.08 -34.31 11.30
CA ALA A 179 19.53 -34.36 11.17
C ALA A 179 19.97 -35.83 10.99
N LYS A 180 20.98 -36.10 10.15
CA LYS A 180 21.47 -37.47 9.90
C LYS A 180 21.84 -38.15 11.22
N GLY A 181 21.10 -39.20 11.57
CA GLY A 181 21.35 -40.03 12.76
C GLY A 181 20.58 -39.62 14.03
N GLU A 182 19.81 -38.54 14.02
CA GLU A 182 18.98 -38.12 15.16
C GLU A 182 17.47 -38.30 14.88
N MET A 183 16.69 -38.49 15.94
CA MET A 183 15.23 -38.44 15.89
C MET A 183 14.76 -37.09 15.33
N PRO A 184 13.70 -37.04 14.50
CA PRO A 184 13.19 -35.79 13.96
C PRO A 184 12.85 -34.80 15.08
N ARG A 185 13.40 -33.58 15.03
CA ARG A 185 13.10 -32.52 15.99
C ARG A 185 12.15 -31.50 15.36
N GLN A 186 11.14 -31.11 16.12
CA GLN A 186 10.21 -30.07 15.72
C GLN A 186 10.82 -28.70 16.09
N GLU A 187 11.22 -27.93 15.09
CA GLU A 187 11.77 -26.59 15.27
C GLU A 187 10.77 -25.50 14.90
N ILE A 188 10.88 -24.33 15.54
CA ILE A 188 10.11 -23.15 15.15
C ILE A 188 10.52 -22.71 13.74
N HIS A 189 9.54 -22.35 12.91
CA HIS A 189 9.78 -21.87 11.56
C HIS A 189 10.68 -20.61 11.54
N PRO A 190 11.60 -20.47 10.56
CA PRO A 190 12.49 -19.31 10.46
C PRO A 190 11.79 -17.95 10.52
N ASP A 191 10.66 -17.79 9.83
CA ASP A 191 9.89 -16.54 9.86
C ASP A 191 9.37 -16.20 11.28
N GLU A 192 8.92 -17.18 12.05
CA GLU A 192 8.43 -16.95 13.42
C GLU A 192 9.60 -16.63 14.37
N LYS A 193 10.75 -17.30 14.20
CA LYS A 193 11.99 -16.95 14.92
C LYS A 193 12.39 -15.49 14.63
N ARG A 194 12.28 -15.05 13.38
CA ARG A 194 12.57 -13.66 12.96
C ARG A 194 11.58 -12.65 13.55
N ARG A 195 10.27 -12.95 13.54
CA ARG A 195 9.24 -12.10 14.18
C ARG A 195 9.46 -11.93 15.68
N LEU A 196 9.87 -12.99 16.38
CA LEU A 196 10.26 -12.91 17.80
C LEU A 196 11.47 -12.01 18.01
N ALA A 197 12.50 -12.15 17.19
CA ALA A 197 13.70 -11.32 17.25
C ALA A 197 13.38 -9.83 17.02
N TYR A 198 12.49 -9.53 16.06
CA TYR A 198 11.99 -8.17 15.84
C TYR A 198 11.35 -7.56 17.10
N PHE A 199 10.44 -8.28 17.76
CA PHE A 199 9.79 -7.74 18.96
C PHE A 199 10.75 -7.55 20.14
N ARG A 200 11.81 -8.37 20.23
CA ARG A 200 12.88 -8.16 21.21
C ARG A 200 13.65 -6.89 20.89
N ALA A 201 14.11 -6.71 19.65
CA ALA A 201 14.82 -5.52 19.20
C ALA A 201 13.99 -4.24 19.38
N LEU A 202 12.70 -4.28 19.03
CA LEU A 202 11.78 -3.17 19.25
C LEU A 202 11.60 -2.86 20.74
N GLY A 203 11.44 -3.90 21.57
CA GLY A 203 11.31 -3.74 23.02
C GLY A 203 12.56 -3.18 23.70
N GLU A 204 13.75 -3.52 23.21
CA GLU A 204 15.02 -2.96 23.67
C GLU A 204 15.16 -1.49 23.25
N THR A 205 14.85 -1.17 22.00
CA THR A 205 14.92 0.20 21.46
C THR A 205 14.00 1.17 22.20
N VAL A 206 12.77 0.74 22.51
CA VAL A 206 11.78 1.56 23.24
C VAL A 206 12.21 1.84 24.68
N LYS A 207 13.02 0.98 25.31
CA LYS A 207 13.51 1.19 26.68
C LYS A 207 14.60 2.26 26.79
N HIS A 208 15.31 2.54 25.71
CA HIS A 208 16.34 3.57 25.69
C HIS A 208 15.73 4.93 25.37
N HIS A 209 15.81 5.87 26.32
CA HIS A 209 15.42 7.26 26.14
C HIS A 209 16.59 8.20 26.44
N PRO A 210 17.00 9.08 25.51
CA PRO A 210 16.53 9.18 24.11
C PRO A 210 16.87 7.92 23.31
N HIS A 211 16.11 7.65 22.25
CA HIS A 211 16.39 6.51 21.35
C HIS A 211 17.73 6.70 20.66
N ARG A 212 18.46 5.60 20.43
CA ARG A 212 19.76 5.61 19.74
C ARG A 212 19.55 5.18 18.29
N LEU A 213 20.17 5.89 17.35
CA LEU A 213 20.10 5.56 15.91
C LEU A 213 20.55 4.12 15.62
N GLN A 214 21.55 3.61 16.35
CA GLN A 214 22.01 2.22 16.21
C GLN A 214 20.94 1.19 16.59
N ASP A 215 20.09 1.49 17.56
CA ASP A 215 19.01 0.58 17.96
C ASP A 215 17.84 0.64 16.98
N ILE A 216 17.57 1.83 16.42
CA ILE A 216 16.61 1.99 15.32
C ILE A 216 17.06 1.20 14.08
N ALA A 217 18.33 1.28 13.70
CA ALA A 217 18.89 0.53 12.57
C ALA A 217 18.74 -1.01 12.75
N LYS A 218 18.83 -1.52 13.99
CA LYS A 218 18.54 -2.95 14.27
C LYS A 218 17.09 -3.29 13.98
N VAL A 219 16.14 -2.42 14.37
CA VAL A 219 14.72 -2.61 14.07
C VAL A 219 14.49 -2.52 12.56
N GLU A 220 15.08 -1.54 11.89
CA GLU A 220 15.00 -1.34 10.44
C GLU A 220 15.51 -2.54 9.64
N SER A 221 16.52 -3.26 10.11
CA SER A 221 17.04 -4.47 9.44
C SER A 221 15.97 -5.56 9.22
N PHE A 222 14.86 -5.52 9.99
CA PHE A 222 13.72 -6.42 9.80
C PHE A 222 12.78 -5.99 8.65
N ALA A 223 13.08 -4.92 7.90
CA ALA A 223 12.40 -4.64 6.64
C ALA A 223 12.69 -5.74 5.59
N GLU A 224 13.90 -6.32 5.61
CA GLU A 224 14.34 -7.35 4.67
C GLU A 224 14.63 -8.72 5.34
N PRO A 225 14.20 -9.85 4.75
CA PRO A 225 13.28 -9.94 3.61
C PRO A 225 11.86 -9.50 3.98
N TYR A 226 11.06 -9.15 2.97
CA TYR A 226 9.67 -8.74 3.17
C TYR A 226 8.87 -9.81 3.91
N ASP A 227 8.08 -9.35 4.89
CA ASP A 227 7.14 -10.14 5.66
C ASP A 227 5.81 -9.38 5.74
N PRO A 228 4.70 -9.91 5.19
CA PRO A 228 3.39 -9.24 5.19
C PRO A 228 2.91 -8.79 6.57
N LEU A 229 3.27 -9.53 7.63
CA LEU A 229 2.80 -9.23 8.98
C LEU A 229 3.66 -8.20 9.71
N LEU A 230 4.84 -7.87 9.18
CA LEU A 230 5.84 -7.07 9.88
C LEU A 230 6.28 -5.87 9.05
N THR A 231 6.78 -6.09 7.83
CA THR A 231 7.55 -5.08 7.07
C THR A 231 6.78 -3.79 6.90
N PHE A 232 5.53 -3.82 6.43
CA PHE A 232 4.74 -2.60 6.25
C PHE A 232 4.60 -1.79 7.55
N PHE A 233 4.27 -2.46 8.66
CA PHE A 233 4.01 -1.77 9.91
C PHE A 233 5.29 -1.30 10.61
N LEU A 234 6.41 -2.00 10.39
CA LEU A 234 7.72 -1.60 10.85
C LEU A 234 8.09 -0.22 10.34
N HIS A 235 7.75 0.16 9.10
CA HIS A 235 8.06 1.51 8.60
C HIS A 235 7.39 2.59 9.47
N GLN A 236 6.14 2.39 9.89
CA GLN A 236 5.49 3.35 10.78
C GLN A 236 6.15 3.38 12.17
N GLU A 237 6.57 2.23 12.70
CA GLU A 237 7.28 2.13 13.98
C GLU A 237 8.62 2.87 13.95
N VAL A 238 9.42 2.61 12.92
CA VAL A 238 10.74 3.21 12.74
C VAL A 238 10.60 4.72 12.56
N ALA A 239 9.64 5.18 11.78
CA ALA A 239 9.37 6.61 11.62
C ALA A 239 9.00 7.30 12.96
N GLU A 240 8.24 6.62 13.83
CA GLU A 240 7.91 7.12 15.17
C GLU A 240 9.09 7.08 16.14
N LEU A 241 10.04 6.16 15.95
CA LEU A 241 11.27 6.14 16.73
C LEU A 241 12.18 7.29 16.32
N HIS A 242 12.37 7.52 15.01
CA HIS A 242 13.14 8.66 14.49
C HIS A 242 12.60 10.00 14.99
N SER A 243 11.27 10.18 15.04
CA SER A 243 10.66 11.43 15.48
C SER A 243 10.91 11.77 16.96
N ARG A 244 11.47 10.84 17.74
CA ARG A 244 11.74 10.96 19.18
C ARG A 244 13.23 10.81 19.53
N VAL A 245 14.11 10.73 18.53
CA VAL A 245 15.57 10.78 18.75
C VAL A 245 15.98 12.23 19.06
N GLY A 246 17.03 12.41 19.88
CA GLY A 246 17.55 13.74 20.20
C GLY A 246 18.10 14.48 18.97
N GLU A 247 18.82 13.77 18.09
CA GLU A 247 19.27 14.25 16.79
C GLU A 247 18.47 13.52 15.69
N ARG A 248 17.49 14.21 15.14
CA ARG A 248 16.52 13.63 14.21
C ARG A 248 17.06 13.60 12.79
N ASP A 249 17.15 12.41 12.22
CA ASP A 249 17.38 12.21 10.79
C ASP A 249 16.04 12.29 10.04
N TYR A 250 15.76 13.47 9.49
CA TYR A 250 14.52 13.74 8.75
C TYR A 250 14.45 13.00 7.41
N ALA A 251 15.58 12.77 6.75
CA ALA A 251 15.62 12.04 5.49
C ALA A 251 15.27 10.57 5.72
N ALA A 252 15.88 9.94 6.73
CA ALA A 252 15.57 8.56 7.12
C ALA A 252 14.08 8.42 7.53
N GLU A 253 13.57 9.32 8.38
CA GLU A 253 12.15 9.29 8.75
C GLU A 253 11.24 9.41 7.52
N LEU A 254 11.55 10.33 6.60
CA LEU A 254 10.72 10.60 5.42
C LEU A 254 10.56 9.35 4.54
N VAL A 255 11.64 8.59 4.34
CA VAL A 255 11.60 7.32 3.57
C VAL A 255 10.60 6.34 4.19
N HIS A 256 10.61 6.20 5.52
CA HIS A 256 9.67 5.33 6.23
C HIS A 256 8.23 5.85 6.16
N ARG A 257 8.02 7.16 6.26
CA ARG A 257 6.68 7.77 6.10
C ARG A 257 6.15 7.54 4.69
N PHE A 258 6.98 7.72 3.65
CA PHE A 258 6.61 7.44 2.26
C PHE A 258 6.21 5.98 2.07
N HIS A 259 6.96 5.04 2.64
CA HIS A 259 6.59 3.63 2.53
C HIS A 259 5.20 3.38 3.14
N SER A 260 4.91 3.93 4.32
CA SER A 260 3.60 3.79 4.96
C SER A 260 2.46 4.50 4.21
N VAL A 261 2.75 5.47 3.35
CA VAL A 261 1.74 6.18 2.54
C VAL A 261 1.48 5.48 1.21
N TYR A 262 2.53 5.21 0.43
CA TYR A 262 2.41 4.75 -0.95
C TYR A 262 2.19 3.24 -1.09
N PHE A 263 2.62 2.42 -0.12
CA PHE A 263 2.39 0.97 -0.13
C PHE A 263 1.24 0.52 0.78
N ALA A 264 0.43 1.47 1.28
CA ALA A 264 -0.75 1.15 2.07
C ALA A 264 -1.91 0.66 1.20
N ASP A 265 -2.78 -0.18 1.78
CA ASP A 265 -3.97 -0.70 1.11
C ASP A 265 -4.86 0.44 0.56
N PRO A 266 -5.54 0.27 -0.59
CA PRO A 266 -6.45 1.29 -1.13
C PRO A 266 -7.55 1.73 -0.16
N GLN A 267 -7.97 0.86 0.77
CA GLN A 267 -8.97 1.16 1.81
C GLN A 267 -8.37 1.69 3.12
N ASP A 268 -7.04 1.85 3.20
CA ASP A 268 -6.46 2.54 4.35
C ASP A 268 -7.00 3.98 4.44
N ARG A 269 -7.12 4.46 5.66
CA ARG A 269 -7.70 5.76 6.02
C ARG A 269 -6.80 6.50 7.01
N SER A 270 -5.56 6.04 7.16
CA SER A 270 -4.51 6.72 7.92
C SER A 270 -4.15 8.04 7.23
N VAL A 271 -3.93 9.09 8.04
CA VAL A 271 -3.60 10.43 7.54
C VAL A 271 -2.37 11.01 8.24
N ARG A 272 -1.98 10.48 9.39
CA ARG A 272 -0.89 11.06 10.20
C ARG A 272 0.47 10.93 9.55
N ASN A 273 0.73 9.84 8.83
CA ASN A 273 1.97 9.70 8.06
C ASN A 273 2.02 10.71 6.91
N ILE A 274 0.88 11.00 6.27
CA ILE A 274 0.79 11.99 5.20
C ILE A 274 1.09 13.38 5.74
N THR A 275 0.43 13.78 6.83
CA THR A 275 0.66 15.11 7.43
C THR A 275 2.09 15.26 7.93
N SER A 276 2.66 14.23 8.55
CA SER A 276 4.04 14.27 9.04
C SER A 276 5.05 14.36 7.89
N ALA A 277 4.85 13.62 6.80
CA ALA A 277 5.70 13.71 5.61
C ALA A 277 5.62 15.10 4.96
N MET A 278 4.42 15.68 4.84
CA MET A 278 4.24 17.04 4.34
C MET A 278 4.98 18.05 5.23
N ASP A 279 4.85 17.91 6.54
CA ASP A 279 5.53 18.80 7.49
C ASP A 279 7.06 18.72 7.39
N ILE A 280 7.62 17.52 7.19
CA ILE A 280 9.06 17.32 6.96
C ILE A 280 9.47 18.02 5.65
N LEU A 281 8.78 17.77 4.54
CA LEU A 281 9.11 18.37 3.24
C LEU A 281 9.03 19.90 3.21
N CYS A 282 8.19 20.49 4.05
CA CYS A 282 8.04 21.95 4.13
C CYS A 282 9.02 22.60 5.11
N GLN A 283 9.34 21.95 6.22
CA GLN A 283 10.16 22.56 7.29
C GLN A 283 11.63 22.13 7.27
N HIS A 284 11.94 21.02 6.60
CA HIS A 284 13.26 20.39 6.56
C HIS A 284 13.67 20.12 5.11
N PRO A 285 13.96 21.16 4.31
CA PRO A 285 14.37 21.02 2.91
C PRO A 285 15.61 20.12 2.74
N GLU A 286 16.48 20.02 3.76
CA GLU A 286 17.62 19.11 3.80
C GLU A 286 17.23 17.62 3.70
N ALA A 287 15.99 17.25 4.06
CA ALA A 287 15.49 15.88 3.96
C ALA A 287 15.22 15.45 2.50
N CYS A 288 14.98 16.42 1.62
CA CYS A 288 14.80 16.21 0.19
C CYS A 288 15.34 17.44 -0.57
N PRO A 289 16.65 17.51 -0.85
CA PRO A 289 17.27 18.74 -1.36
C PRO A 289 16.80 19.17 -2.75
N ASP A 290 16.29 18.23 -3.56
CA ASP A 290 15.79 18.53 -4.90
C ASP A 290 14.39 19.20 -4.83
N PRO A 291 14.27 20.48 -5.23
CA PRO A 291 13.00 21.21 -5.18
C PRO A 291 11.94 20.61 -6.11
N VAL A 292 12.33 20.02 -7.24
CA VAL A 292 11.38 19.38 -8.18
C VAL A 292 10.83 18.10 -7.56
N ALA A 293 11.69 17.28 -6.97
CA ALA A 293 11.24 16.10 -6.22
C ALA A 293 10.33 16.49 -5.03
N ARG A 294 10.68 17.54 -4.26
CA ARG A 294 9.81 18.07 -3.19
C ARG A 294 8.44 18.49 -3.72
N TRP A 295 8.39 19.18 -4.85
CA TRP A 295 7.15 19.59 -5.51
C TRP A 295 6.28 18.38 -5.87
N ASP A 296 6.87 17.36 -6.46
CA ASP A 296 6.17 16.13 -6.85
C ASP A 296 5.67 15.35 -5.63
N TYR A 297 6.49 15.21 -4.60
CA TYR A 297 6.09 14.56 -3.35
C TYR A 297 4.93 15.29 -2.67
N LEU A 298 4.97 16.63 -2.56
CA LEU A 298 3.86 17.40 -1.99
C LEU A 298 2.56 17.22 -2.80
N ASN A 299 2.64 17.22 -4.14
CA ASN A 299 1.49 16.92 -4.99
C ASN A 299 0.93 15.52 -4.75
N GLY A 300 1.81 14.51 -4.66
CA GLY A 300 1.45 13.13 -4.39
C GLY A 300 0.79 12.97 -3.01
N LEU A 301 1.37 13.58 -1.98
CA LEU A 301 0.84 13.55 -0.61
C LEU A 301 -0.52 14.24 -0.51
N LEU A 302 -0.72 15.38 -1.17
CA LEU A 302 -2.02 16.07 -1.23
C LEU A 302 -3.09 15.20 -1.91
N GLN A 303 -2.72 14.50 -2.99
CA GLN A 303 -3.61 13.56 -3.67
C GLN A 303 -3.94 12.35 -2.78
N MET A 304 -2.96 11.80 -2.07
CA MET A 304 -3.19 10.72 -1.11
C MET A 304 -4.08 11.18 0.05
N LEU A 305 -3.86 12.39 0.57
CA LEU A 305 -4.66 12.97 1.65
C LEU A 305 -6.13 13.08 1.24
N LYS A 306 -6.40 13.54 0.02
CA LYS A 306 -7.75 13.59 -0.57
C LYS A 306 -8.42 12.22 -0.55
N VAL A 307 -7.74 11.19 -1.06
CA VAL A 307 -8.27 9.83 -1.15
C VAL A 307 -8.54 9.27 0.25
N ARG A 308 -7.58 9.40 1.18
CA ARG A 308 -7.72 8.90 2.56
C ARG A 308 -8.86 9.56 3.31
N TRP A 309 -9.04 10.87 3.17
CA TRP A 309 -10.16 11.57 3.81
C TRP A 309 -11.51 11.23 3.20
N ALA A 310 -11.59 11.02 1.89
CA ALA A 310 -12.82 10.56 1.25
C ALA A 310 -13.27 9.19 1.81
N ILE A 311 -12.33 8.26 1.97
CA ILE A 311 -12.60 6.94 2.57
C ILE A 311 -12.95 7.08 4.06
N ARG A 312 -12.17 7.88 4.81
CA ARG A 312 -12.37 8.09 6.25
C ARG A 312 -13.73 8.71 6.56
N ALA A 313 -14.20 9.66 5.75
CA ALA A 313 -15.50 10.30 5.92
C ALA A 313 -16.67 9.33 5.75
N GLY A 314 -16.50 8.25 4.98
CA GLY A 314 -17.50 7.20 4.80
C GLY A 314 -17.66 6.26 6.00
N VAL A 315 -16.80 6.35 7.02
CA VAL A 315 -16.84 5.47 8.20
C VAL A 315 -17.08 6.28 9.46
N PRO A 316 -18.04 5.89 10.33
CA PRO A 316 -18.27 6.55 11.61
C PRO A 316 -16.99 6.61 12.47
N PRO A 317 -16.67 7.77 13.07
CA PRO A 317 -15.46 7.94 13.85
C PRO A 317 -15.57 7.18 15.19
N SER A 318 -14.50 6.51 15.61
CA SER A 318 -14.44 5.90 16.96
C SER A 318 -14.29 6.93 18.08
N SER A 319 -13.81 8.13 17.74
CA SER A 319 -13.63 9.26 18.65
C SER A 319 -13.72 10.54 17.85
N THR A 320 -14.75 11.35 18.12
CA THR A 320 -14.97 12.63 17.45
C THR A 320 -13.81 13.61 17.71
N GLU A 321 -13.31 13.63 18.95
CA GLU A 321 -12.17 14.45 19.38
C GLU A 321 -10.88 14.13 18.61
N ALA A 322 -10.51 12.84 18.52
CA ALA A 322 -9.32 12.43 17.80
C ALA A 322 -9.41 12.78 16.31
N VAL A 323 -10.58 12.61 15.69
CA VAL A 323 -10.80 12.96 14.29
C VAL A 323 -10.73 14.46 14.06
N LEU A 324 -11.32 15.28 14.94
CA LEU A 324 -11.20 16.75 14.86
C LEU A 324 -9.75 17.22 14.95
N ASN A 325 -8.95 16.60 15.82
CA ASN A 325 -7.51 16.88 15.91
C ASN A 325 -6.79 16.51 14.59
N ASP A 326 -7.07 15.32 14.04
CA ASP A 326 -6.48 14.89 12.78
C ASP A 326 -6.91 15.80 11.59
N VAL A 327 -8.15 16.30 11.57
CA VAL A 327 -8.62 17.29 10.58
C VAL A 327 -7.84 18.61 10.73
N GLN A 328 -7.67 19.11 11.97
CA GLN A 328 -6.97 20.36 12.21
C GLN A 328 -5.50 20.26 11.78
N LYS A 329 -4.81 19.17 12.14
CA LYS A 329 -3.44 18.89 11.69
C LYS A 329 -3.34 18.79 10.17
N SER A 330 -4.30 18.12 9.54
CA SER A 330 -4.36 18.01 8.08
C SER A 330 -4.51 19.38 7.42
N LEU A 331 -5.41 20.24 7.91
CA LEU A 331 -5.58 21.60 7.38
C LEU A 331 -4.31 22.43 7.52
N THR A 332 -3.66 22.39 8.69
CA THR A 332 -2.39 23.11 8.91
C THR A 332 -1.29 22.63 7.97
N ALA A 333 -1.14 21.31 7.79
CA ALA A 333 -0.15 20.76 6.86
C ALA A 333 -0.47 21.14 5.39
N VAL A 334 -1.74 21.13 4.99
CA VAL A 334 -2.17 21.53 3.64
C VAL A 334 -1.90 23.01 3.38
N ASP A 335 -2.27 23.89 4.31
CA ASP A 335 -2.04 25.33 4.17
C ASP A 335 -0.53 25.62 4.03
N ARG A 336 0.31 24.96 4.85
CA ARG A 336 1.77 25.06 4.76
C ARG A 336 2.30 24.53 3.43
N ALA A 337 1.85 23.36 2.98
CA ALA A 337 2.30 22.78 1.71
C ALA A 337 1.93 23.66 0.51
N ILE A 338 0.72 24.24 0.49
CA ILE A 338 0.31 25.17 -0.56
C ILE A 338 1.22 26.41 -0.57
N GLN A 339 1.53 26.95 0.62
CA GLN A 339 2.44 28.08 0.76
C GLN A 339 3.85 27.75 0.27
N THR A 340 4.46 26.67 0.77
CA THR A 340 5.79 26.23 0.34
C THR A 340 5.84 25.96 -1.16
N MET A 341 4.81 25.34 -1.73
CA MET A 341 4.73 25.15 -3.18
C MET A 341 4.72 26.48 -3.92
N GLU A 342 3.90 27.45 -3.52
CA GLU A 342 3.78 28.77 -4.18
C GLU A 342 5.05 29.61 -4.07
N GLU A 343 5.62 29.70 -2.87
CA GLU A 343 6.66 30.66 -2.50
C GLU A 343 8.08 30.12 -2.75
N GLU A 344 8.31 28.81 -2.55
CA GLU A 344 9.66 28.23 -2.59
C GLU A 344 9.90 27.35 -3.82
N LEU A 345 8.92 26.57 -4.27
CA LEU A 345 9.17 25.47 -5.22
C LEU A 345 8.69 25.74 -6.65
N ARG A 346 7.70 26.62 -6.83
CA ARG A 346 7.03 26.84 -8.12
C ARG A 346 7.98 27.22 -9.25
N ALA A 347 8.96 28.09 -8.96
CA ALA A 347 9.90 28.59 -9.96
C ALA A 347 10.83 27.47 -10.45
N ASP A 348 11.35 26.66 -9.54
CA ASP A 348 12.24 25.54 -9.84
C ASP A 348 11.52 24.40 -10.57
N ALA A 349 10.22 24.21 -10.29
CA ALA A 349 9.36 23.25 -10.99
C ALA A 349 8.86 23.75 -12.37
N GLU A 350 9.32 24.91 -12.83
CA GLU A 350 8.93 25.53 -14.11
C GLU A 350 7.40 25.72 -14.27
N ILE A 351 6.69 25.94 -13.16
CA ILE A 351 5.22 26.10 -13.17
C ILE A 351 4.84 27.57 -13.28
N ASP A 352 4.11 27.91 -14.34
CA ASP A 352 3.63 29.28 -14.54
C ASP A 352 2.51 29.67 -13.55
N SER A 353 2.17 30.96 -13.49
CA SER A 353 1.17 31.46 -12.55
C SER A 353 -0.26 30.97 -12.84
N GLU A 354 -0.60 30.72 -14.10
CA GLU A 354 -1.94 30.27 -14.49
C GLU A 354 -2.13 28.77 -14.17
N GLN A 355 -1.10 27.97 -14.45
CA GLN A 355 -1.02 26.57 -14.04
C GLN A 355 -1.13 26.44 -12.51
N TRP A 356 -0.41 27.28 -11.76
CA TRP A 356 -0.52 27.29 -10.29
C TRP A 356 -1.91 27.69 -9.82
N LYS A 357 -2.51 28.75 -10.37
CA LYS A 357 -3.89 29.16 -10.04
C LYS A 357 -4.88 28.03 -10.28
N ALA A 358 -4.76 27.31 -11.40
CA ALA A 358 -5.62 26.17 -11.70
C ALA A 358 -5.43 25.02 -10.68
N ARG A 359 -4.17 24.69 -10.36
CA ARG A 359 -3.84 23.66 -9.36
C ARG A 359 -4.35 24.04 -7.97
N ARG A 360 -4.14 25.28 -7.53
CA ARG A 360 -4.60 25.79 -6.23
C ARG A 360 -6.12 25.72 -6.11
N ARG A 361 -6.87 26.15 -7.13
CA ARG A 361 -8.34 26.00 -7.17
C ARG A 361 -8.79 24.54 -7.05
N PHE A 362 -8.09 23.62 -7.71
CA PHE A 362 -8.37 22.19 -7.56
C PHE A 362 -8.11 21.71 -6.13
N LEU A 363 -7.01 22.10 -5.49
CA LEU A 363 -6.71 21.72 -4.11
C LEU A 363 -7.70 22.33 -3.11
N GLU A 364 -8.09 23.58 -3.31
CA GLU A 364 -9.09 24.26 -2.49
C GLU A 364 -10.45 23.54 -2.56
N SER A 365 -10.91 23.21 -3.76
CA SER A 365 -12.19 22.53 -3.98
C SER A 365 -12.21 21.06 -3.57
N THR A 366 -11.09 20.34 -3.70
CA THR A 366 -11.06 18.89 -3.49
C THR A 366 -10.44 18.44 -2.17
N VAL A 367 -9.69 19.30 -1.49
CA VAL A 367 -9.03 19.00 -0.20
C VAL A 367 -9.49 19.96 0.89
N VAL A 368 -9.25 21.27 0.70
CA VAL A 368 -9.45 22.27 1.77
C VAL A 368 -10.93 22.43 2.14
N HIS A 369 -11.81 22.66 1.16
CA HIS A 369 -13.24 22.84 1.40
C HIS A 369 -13.89 21.58 2.00
N PRO A 370 -13.67 20.36 1.46
CA PRO A 370 -14.18 19.14 2.08
C PRO A 370 -13.73 18.95 3.52
N LEU A 371 -12.45 19.20 3.85
CA LEU A 371 -11.94 19.10 5.22
C LEU A 371 -12.60 20.11 6.16
N ARG A 372 -12.77 21.36 5.72
CA ARG A 372 -13.47 22.39 6.51
C ARG A 372 -14.94 22.05 6.71
N ALA A 373 -15.60 21.53 5.68
CA ALA A 373 -16.99 21.08 5.78
C ALA A 373 -17.12 19.91 6.77
N TYR A 374 -16.24 18.91 6.67
CA TYR A 374 -16.21 17.78 7.59
C TYR A 374 -15.94 18.21 9.04
N ARG A 375 -14.99 19.15 9.27
CA ARG A 375 -14.77 19.76 10.59
C ARG A 375 -16.06 20.36 11.16
N LYS A 376 -16.76 21.17 10.36
CA LYS A 376 -18.02 21.82 10.76
C LYS A 376 -19.12 20.81 11.08
N GLN A 377 -19.20 19.71 10.33
CA GLN A 377 -20.17 18.64 10.58
C GLN A 377 -19.91 17.91 11.91
N LEU A 378 -18.64 17.73 12.29
CA LEU A 378 -18.27 17.03 13.52
C LEU A 378 -18.33 17.89 14.79
N SER A 379 -18.18 19.22 14.67
CA SER A 379 -18.16 20.14 15.83
C SER A 379 -19.35 19.99 16.80
N PRO A 380 -20.62 19.92 16.34
CA PRO A 380 -21.76 19.79 17.25
C PRO A 380 -21.77 18.46 18.03
N PHE A 381 -21.31 17.37 17.41
CA PHE A 381 -21.22 16.07 18.07
C PHE A 381 -20.15 16.07 19.17
N HIS A 382 -19.01 16.71 18.90
CA HIS A 382 -17.94 16.86 19.88
C HIS A 382 -18.37 17.70 21.09
N GLU A 383 -19.08 18.81 20.86
CA GLU A 383 -19.60 19.65 21.94
C GLU A 383 -20.58 18.86 22.84
N ARG A 384 -21.47 18.07 22.23
CA ARG A 384 -22.37 17.18 22.98
C ARG A 384 -21.61 16.14 23.80
N GLU A 385 -20.62 15.46 23.21
CA GLU A 385 -19.77 14.50 23.93
C GLU A 385 -19.03 15.16 25.10
N ARG A 386 -18.53 16.39 24.92
CA ARG A 386 -17.82 17.15 25.97
C ARG A 386 -18.75 17.48 27.13
N VAL A 387 -19.96 17.96 26.86
CA VAL A 387 -20.96 18.27 27.89
C VAL A 387 -21.35 17.01 28.67
N ILE A 388 -21.53 15.87 27.99
CA ILE A 388 -21.83 14.59 28.66
C ILE A 388 -20.67 14.15 29.55
N LYS A 389 -19.41 14.23 29.07
CA LYS A 389 -18.23 13.91 29.86
C LYS A 389 -18.11 14.81 31.11
N GLN A 390 -18.33 16.11 30.96
CA GLN A 390 -18.29 17.07 32.06
C GLN A 390 -19.37 16.77 33.11
N LYS A 391 -20.59 16.43 32.69
CA LYS A 391 -21.66 16.00 33.61
C LYS A 391 -21.31 14.70 34.34
N LYS A 392 -20.72 13.72 33.65
CA LYS A 392 -20.28 12.47 34.30
C LYS A 392 -19.15 12.71 35.30
N GLN A 393 -18.22 13.62 35.00
CA GLN A 393 -17.15 13.99 35.91
C GLN A 393 -17.69 14.73 37.14
N SER A 394 -18.61 15.69 36.98
CA SER A 394 -19.22 16.38 38.11
C SER A 394 -20.05 15.43 38.99
N MET A 395 -20.82 14.51 38.40
CA MET A 395 -21.56 13.49 39.16
C MET A 395 -20.64 12.52 39.91
N ALA A 396 -19.50 12.14 39.32
CA ALA A 396 -18.50 11.30 39.97
C ALA A 396 -17.77 12.02 41.12
N GLU A 397 -17.50 13.32 40.97
CA GLU A 397 -16.92 14.17 42.03
C GLU A 397 -17.92 14.43 43.17
N GLU A 398 -19.22 14.45 42.86
CA GLU A 398 -20.32 14.62 43.83
C GLU A 398 -20.77 13.29 44.49
N GLY A 399 -20.17 12.14 44.13
CA GLY A 399 -20.48 10.84 44.72
C GLY A 399 -21.85 10.27 44.33
N LEU A 400 -22.45 10.76 43.25
CA LEU A 400 -23.77 10.34 42.76
C LEU A 400 -23.61 9.33 41.61
N THR A 401 -24.14 8.12 41.77
CA THR A 401 -24.27 7.14 40.68
C THR A 401 -25.46 7.47 39.77
N GLU A 402 -25.31 7.21 38.47
CA GLU A 402 -26.33 7.49 37.43
C GLU A 402 -27.73 6.96 37.84
N PRO A 403 -28.81 7.76 37.71
CA PRO A 403 -30.16 7.20 37.78
C PRO A 403 -30.43 6.38 36.50
N GLU A 404 -31.02 5.19 36.69
CA GLU A 404 -31.33 4.17 35.67
C GLU A 404 -32.03 4.69 34.40
#